data_AF-A0A6J0MCN0-F1
#
_entry.id   AF-A0A6J0MCN0-F1
#
_cell.length_a   1.000
_cell.length_b   1.000
_cell.length_c   1.000
_cell.angle_alpha   90.00
_cell.angle_beta   90.00
_cell.angle_gamma   90.00
#
_symmetry.space_group_name_H-M   'P 1'
#
loop_
_entity.id
_entity.type
_entity.pdbx_description
1 polymer ?
#
loop_
_entity_poly.entity_id
_entity_poly.type
_entity_poly.pdbx_seq_one_letter_code
_entity_poly.pdbx_strand_id
1 'polypeptide(L)'
;MEPKQIKAMFFILTMIMALVCHHQSEAMPYIGRLKCIVSLRSVEGCMEAIEKATKGDNHGLDKECCDAIRGLANDCLPIIFSGGPAIGLVVQAACSRILDDVN
;
A
#
# COMPACT_ATOMS: atom_id res chain seq x y z
N MET A 1 -21.40 2.70 37.21
CA MET A 1 -21.64 2.63 35.76
C MET A 1 -23.00 1.97 35.55
N GLU A 2 -23.92 2.59 34.80
CA GLU A 2 -25.28 2.02 34.63
C GLU A 2 -25.25 0.73 33.80
N PRO A 3 -26.09 -0.28 34.10
CA PRO A 3 -26.15 -1.54 33.35
C PRO A 3 -26.44 -1.34 31.86
N LYS A 4 -27.14 -0.25 31.52
CA LYS A 4 -27.42 0.21 30.16
C LYS A 4 -26.14 0.59 29.39
N GLN A 5 -25.21 1.27 30.07
CA GLN A 5 -23.94 1.73 29.51
C GLN A 5 -22.97 0.56 29.28
N ILE A 6 -22.98 -0.43 30.18
CA ILE A 6 -22.16 -1.65 30.04
C ILE A 6 -22.60 -2.46 28.81
N LYS A 7 -23.92 -2.61 28.60
CA LYS A 7 -24.47 -3.34 27.46
C LYS A 7 -24.15 -2.66 26.13
N ALA A 8 -24.24 -1.33 26.08
CA ALA A 8 -23.86 -0.55 24.90
C ALA A 8 -22.36 -0.67 24.59
N MET A 9 -21.50 -0.60 25.62
CA MET A 9 -20.06 -0.76 25.47
C MET A 9 -19.70 -2.15 24.90
N PHE A 10 -20.33 -3.22 25.39
CA PHE A 10 -20.14 -4.57 24.85
C PHE A 10 -20.62 -4.71 23.39
N PHE A 11 -21.75 -4.09 23.05
CA PHE A 11 -22.26 -4.08 21.67
C PHE A 11 -21.30 -3.38 20.71
N ILE A 12 -20.74 -2.25 21.13
CA ILE A 12 -19.77 -1.51 20.33
C ILE A 12 -18.48 -2.31 20.16
N LEU A 13 -17.96 -2.91 21.24
CA LEU A 13 -16.75 -3.75 21.17
C LEU A 13 -16.92 -4.96 20.25
N THR A 14 -18.08 -5.62 20.27
CA THR A 14 -18.36 -6.76 19.39
C THR A 14 -18.49 -6.37 17.92
N MET A 15 -19.12 -5.22 17.62
CA MET A 15 -19.17 -4.66 16.26
C MET A 15 -17.78 -4.30 15.72
N ILE A 16 -16.94 -3.66 16.53
CA ILE A 16 -15.57 -3.31 16.15
C ILE A 16 -14.76 -4.58 15.88
N MET A 17 -14.85 -5.59 16.75
CA MET A 17 -14.15 -6.87 16.53
C MET A 17 -14.62 -7.58 15.25
N ALA A 18 -15.93 -7.59 14.98
CA ALA A 18 -16.47 -8.18 13.75
C ALA A 18 -15.95 -7.45 12.49
N LEU A 19 -15.91 -6.12 12.50
CA LEU A 19 -15.32 -5.30 11.43
C LEU A 19 -13.83 -5.59 11.22
N VAL A 20 -13.06 -5.70 12.32
CA VAL A 20 -11.64 -6.05 12.27
C VAL A 20 -11.44 -7.46 11.72
N CYS A 21 -12.23 -8.45 12.14
CA CYS A 21 -12.16 -9.82 11.61
C CYS A 21 -12.56 -9.90 10.12
N HIS A 22 -13.52 -9.09 9.68
CA HIS A 22 -13.92 -9.01 8.27
C HIS A 22 -12.80 -8.43 7.40
N HIS A 23 -12.03 -7.47 7.92
CA HIS A 23 -10.89 -6.86 7.23
C HIS A 23 -9.61 -7.73 7.30
N GLN A 24 -9.44 -8.51 8.37
CA GLN A 24 -8.27 -9.39 8.61
C GLN A 24 -8.36 -10.74 7.88
N SER A 25 -9.52 -11.11 7.33
CA SER A 25 -9.65 -12.35 6.53
C SER A 25 -8.80 -12.31 5.25
N GLU A 26 -8.27 -11.13 4.89
CA GLU A 26 -7.28 -10.93 3.84
C GLU A 26 -5.87 -10.76 4.43
N ALA A 27 -5.46 -11.67 5.33
CA ALA A 27 -4.04 -11.81 5.62
C ALA A 27 -3.37 -12.29 4.33
N MET A 28 -2.80 -11.35 3.56
CA MET A 28 -2.16 -11.65 2.30
C MET A 28 -1.12 -12.77 2.55
N PRO A 29 -1.23 -13.93 1.89
CA PRO A 29 -0.29 -15.02 2.09
C PRO A 29 1.14 -14.50 1.91
N TYR A 30 2.11 -15.01 2.67
CA TYR A 30 3.52 -14.66 2.51
C TYR A 30 3.98 -14.74 1.03
N ILE A 31 3.39 -15.67 0.29
CA ILE A 31 3.54 -15.84 -1.17
C ILE A 31 3.05 -14.61 -1.97
N GLY A 32 1.90 -14.04 -1.60
CA GLY A 32 1.38 -12.81 -2.21
C GLY A 32 2.31 -11.62 -1.96
N ARG A 33 2.84 -11.49 -0.74
CA ARG A 33 3.80 -10.45 -0.38
C ARG A 33 5.08 -10.54 -1.21
N LEU A 34 5.61 -11.76 -1.38
CA LEU A 34 6.78 -12.00 -2.22
C LEU A 34 6.51 -11.61 -3.67
N LYS A 35 5.32 -11.95 -4.20
CA LYS A 35 4.94 -11.62 -5.57
C LYS A 35 4.96 -10.12 -5.83
N CYS A 36 4.47 -9.30 -4.90
CA CYS A 36 4.52 -7.84 -5.00
C CYS A 36 5.97 -7.31 -5.14
N ILE A 37 6.89 -7.84 -4.32
CA ILE A 37 8.29 -7.42 -4.31
C ILE A 37 9.01 -7.91 -5.57
N VAL A 38 8.73 -9.15 -6.01
CA VAL A 38 9.36 -9.74 -7.19
C VAL A 38 8.98 -8.99 -8.46
N SER A 39 7.70 -8.60 -8.63
CA SER A 39 7.28 -7.80 -9.78
C SER A 39 8.05 -6.49 -9.90
N LEU A 40 8.31 -5.79 -8.78
CA LEU A 40 9.08 -4.54 -8.80
C LEU A 40 10.58 -4.77 -8.97
N ARG A 41 11.15 -5.82 -8.38
CA ARG A 41 12.58 -6.18 -8.58
C ARG A 41 12.90 -6.65 -10.00
N SER A 42 11.89 -7.05 -10.77
CA SER A 42 12.10 -7.42 -12.18
C SER A 42 12.50 -6.23 -13.05
N VAL A 43 12.19 -5.01 -12.59
CA VAL A 43 12.66 -3.76 -13.19
C VAL A 43 13.91 -3.31 -12.44
N GLU A 44 15.04 -3.25 -13.14
CA GLU A 44 16.32 -2.88 -12.55
C GLU A 44 16.26 -1.46 -11.96
N GLY A 45 16.77 -1.28 -10.74
CA GLY A 45 16.77 0.03 -10.07
C GLY A 45 15.41 0.51 -9.52
N CYS A 46 14.28 -0.11 -9.90
CA CYS A 46 12.95 0.37 -9.54
C CYS A 46 12.68 0.37 -8.03
N MET A 47 13.11 -0.67 -7.31
CA MET A 47 12.98 -0.72 -5.85
C MET A 47 13.77 0.40 -5.15
N GLU A 48 14.95 0.75 -5.66
CA GLU A 48 15.77 1.83 -5.11
C GLU A 48 15.15 3.20 -5.42
N ALA A 49 14.64 3.38 -6.63
CA ALA A 49 13.90 4.58 -7.04
C ALA A 49 12.64 4.78 -6.20
N ILE A 50 11.89 3.72 -5.92
CA ILE A 50 10.74 3.75 -5.01
C ILE A 50 11.18 4.20 -3.61
N GLU A 51 12.26 3.63 -3.07
CA GLU A 51 12.76 4.02 -1.75
C GLU A 51 13.13 5.51 -1.71
N LYS A 52 13.80 6.03 -2.75
CA LYS A 52 14.12 7.45 -2.88
C LYS A 52 12.85 8.31 -2.99
N ALA A 53 11.87 7.87 -3.77
CA ALA A 53 10.61 8.58 -3.97
C ALA A 53 9.81 8.70 -2.67
N THR A 54 9.88 7.69 -1.78
CA THR A 54 9.28 7.81 -0.44
C THR A 54 9.88 8.92 0.41
N LYS A 55 11.12 9.33 0.11
CA LYS A 55 11.84 10.43 0.76
C LYS A 55 11.70 11.76 0.00
N GLY A 56 10.89 11.78 -1.07
CA GLY A 56 10.65 12.94 -1.93
C GLY A 56 11.62 13.09 -3.10
N ASP A 57 12.51 12.11 -3.32
CA ASP A 57 13.43 12.10 -4.46
C ASP A 57 12.91 11.14 -5.54
N ASN A 58 12.32 11.70 -6.59
CA ASN A 58 11.72 10.91 -7.67
C ASN A 58 12.75 10.48 -8.73
N HIS A 59 14.04 10.75 -8.51
CA HIS A 59 15.08 10.48 -9.48
C HIS A 59 15.31 8.97 -9.61
N GLY A 60 15.25 8.46 -10.84
CA GLY A 60 15.32 7.03 -11.14
C GLY A 60 13.96 6.32 -11.24
N LEU A 61 12.84 7.01 -10.97
CA LEU A 61 11.53 6.52 -11.42
C LEU A 61 11.44 6.75 -12.94
N ASP A 62 11.65 5.70 -13.70
CA ASP A 62 11.45 5.70 -15.14
C ASP A 62 10.05 5.15 -15.50
N LYS A 63 9.75 5.18 -16.80
CA LYS A 63 8.46 4.72 -17.31
C LYS A 63 8.21 3.24 -16.98
N GLU A 64 9.22 2.38 -17.11
CA GLU A 64 9.07 0.94 -16.84
C GLU A 64 8.77 0.67 -15.36
N CYS A 65 9.46 1.36 -14.45
CA CYS A 65 9.19 1.27 -13.02
C CYS A 65 7.79 1.79 -12.67
N CYS A 66 7.37 2.91 -13.27
CA CYS A 66 6.04 3.45 -13.05
C CYS A 66 4.91 2.57 -13.61
N ASP A 67 5.12 1.93 -14.76
CA ASP A 67 4.19 0.93 -15.31
C ASP A 67 4.08 -0.28 -14.37
N ALA A 68 5.19 -0.74 -13.78
CA ALA A 68 5.19 -1.83 -12.80
C ALA A 68 4.46 -1.46 -11.51
N ILE A 69 4.65 -0.24 -10.98
CA ILE A 69 3.94 0.27 -9.80
C ILE A 69 2.43 0.37 -10.07
N ARG A 70 2.04 0.81 -11.27
CA ARG A 70 0.64 0.98 -11.66
C ARG A 70 -0.07 -0.37 -11.91
N GLY A 71 0.69 -1.38 -12.34
CA GLY A 71 0.23 -2.76 -12.48
C GLY A 71 0.17 -3.54 -11.15
N LEU A 72 0.67 -2.97 -10.05
CA LEU A 72 0.59 -3.59 -8.73
C LEU A 72 -0.85 -3.57 -8.21
N ALA A 73 -1.28 -4.69 -7.62
CA ALA A 73 -2.57 -4.76 -6.96
C ALA A 73 -2.59 -3.88 -5.69
N ASN A 74 -3.78 -3.36 -5.31
CA ASN A 74 -3.93 -2.40 -4.21
C ASN A 74 -3.43 -2.92 -2.86
N ASP A 75 -3.47 -4.24 -2.67
CA ASP A 75 -2.96 -4.98 -1.53
C ASP A 75 -1.42 -5.02 -1.47
N CYS A 76 -0.74 -4.84 -2.60
CA CYS A 76 0.72 -4.72 -2.67
C CYS A 76 1.24 -3.34 -2.25
N LEU A 77 0.46 -2.27 -2.45
CA LEU A 77 0.86 -0.90 -2.10
C LEU A 77 1.29 -0.78 -0.62
N PRO A 78 0.52 -1.22 0.39
CA PRO A 78 0.93 -1.10 1.80
C PRO A 78 2.15 -1.97 2.16
N ILE A 79 2.49 -2.97 1.36
CA ILE A 79 3.68 -3.82 1.56
C ILE A 79 4.95 -3.11 1.08
N ILE A 80 4.86 -2.47 -0.09
CA ILE A 80 5.98 -1.76 -0.70
C ILE A 80 6.20 -0.41 0.00
N PHE A 81 5.10 0.28 0.33
CA PHE A 81 5.09 1.59 0.97
C PHE A 81 4.79 1.45 2.47
N SER A 82 5.74 0.88 3.22
CA SER A 82 5.57 0.58 4.65
C SER A 82 5.38 1.81 5.56
N GLY A 83 5.61 3.03 5.07
CA GLY A 83 5.39 4.28 5.84
C GLY A 83 3.98 4.87 5.72
N GLY A 84 3.01 4.11 5.20
CA GLY A 84 1.59 4.43 5.27
C GLY A 84 0.95 4.86 3.94
N PRO A 85 -0.39 4.98 3.91
CA PRO A 85 -1.15 5.20 2.67
C PRO A 85 -0.79 6.50 1.94
N ALA A 86 -0.33 7.52 2.67
CA ALA A 86 0.12 8.78 2.08
C ALA A 86 1.37 8.59 1.18
N ILE A 87 2.28 7.68 1.55
CA ILE A 87 3.52 7.45 0.80
C ILE A 87 3.24 6.76 -0.53
N GLY A 88 2.33 5.78 -0.53
CA GLY A 88 1.90 5.14 -1.77
C GLY A 88 1.27 6.13 -2.76
N LEU A 89 0.48 7.08 -2.24
CA LEU A 89 -0.10 8.18 -3.05
C LEU A 89 0.97 9.12 -3.62
N VAL A 90 2.02 9.44 -2.85
CA VAL A 90 3.12 10.29 -3.32
C VAL A 90 3.86 9.62 -4.49
N VAL A 91 4.15 8.33 -4.39
CA VAL A 91 4.84 7.60 -5.46
C VAL A 91 3.95 7.43 -6.69
N GLN A 92 2.65 7.15 -6.53
CA GLN A 92 1.70 7.16 -7.65
C GLN A 92 1.59 8.54 -8.33
N ALA A 93 1.57 9.62 -7.55
CA ALA A 93 1.52 10.98 -8.09
C ALA A 93 2.81 11.35 -8.83
N ALA A 94 3.97 10.92 -8.32
CA ALA A 94 5.25 11.08 -9.00
C ALA A 94 5.25 10.36 -10.36
N CYS A 95 4.76 9.12 -10.39
CA CYS A 95 4.63 8.36 -11.63
C CYS A 95 3.64 8.95 -12.62
N SER A 96 2.54 9.55 -12.16
CA SER A 96 1.57 10.19 -13.06
C SER A 96 2.22 11.34 -13.83
N ARG A 97 3.05 12.16 -13.17
CA ARG A 97 3.79 13.24 -13.82
C ARG A 97 4.77 12.73 -14.87
N ILE A 98 5.48 11.64 -14.57
CA ILE A 98 6.46 11.03 -15.49
C ILE A 98 5.76 10.42 -16.73
N LEU A 99 4.59 9.82 -16.56
CA LEU A 99 3.81 9.27 -17.67
C LEU A 99 3.18 10.38 -18.55
N ASP A 100 2.81 11.52 -17.96
CA ASP A 100 2.29 12.67 -18.70
C ASP A 100 3.40 13.40 -19.50
N ASP A 101 4.65 13.40 -19.02
CA ASP A 101 5.80 14.02 -19.73
C ASP A 101 6.26 13.21 -20.97
N VAL A 102 5.85 11.94 -21.11
CA VAL A 102 6.25 11.07 -22.23
C VAL A 102 5.24 11.12 -23.41
N ASN A 103 4.07 11.72 -23.22
CA ASN A 103 2.98 11.75 -24.21
C ASN A 103 2.80 13.13 -24.84
#